data_AF-A0ABD2PJY9-F1
#
_entry.id   AF-A0ABD2PJY9-F1
#
_cell.length_a   1.000
_cell.length_b   1.000
_cell.length_c   1.000
_cell.angle_alpha   90.00
_cell.angle_beta   90.00
_cell.angle_gamma   90.00
#
_symmetry.space_group_name_H-M   'P 1'
#
loop_
_entity.id
_entity.type
_entity.pdbx_description
1 polymer ?
#
loop_
_entity_poly.entity_id
_entity_poly.type
_entity_poly.pdbx_seq_one_letter_code
_entity_poly.pdbx_strand_id
1 'polypeptide(L)'
;MLTYELRRRRQDQSLELRKLKKEEQLQKRRNLDSVDVENDDTKENVCDDFDGIVKRMQNPDATVRFAAVQLCRKTLSRARNPPIEEFFSRNA
;
A
#
# COMPACT_ATOMS: atom_id res chain seq x y z
N MET A 1 -14.22 -40.34 21.77
CA MET A 1 -14.94 -39.19 21.18
C MET A 1 -14.33 -37.84 21.57
N LEU A 2 -14.16 -37.51 22.85
CA LEU A 2 -13.63 -36.20 23.30
C LEU A 2 -12.28 -35.77 22.67
N THR A 3 -11.36 -36.71 22.51
CA THR A 3 -10.04 -36.45 21.91
C THR A 3 -10.10 -36.17 20.40
N TYR A 4 -11.05 -36.82 19.71
CA TYR A 4 -11.34 -36.57 18.31
C TYR A 4 -11.97 -35.19 18.11
N GLU A 5 -12.93 -34.82 18.96
CA GLU A 5 -13.52 -33.47 18.97
C GLU A 5 -12.49 -32.39 19.30
N LEU A 6 -11.60 -32.60 20.27
CA LEU A 6 -10.51 -31.67 20.57
C LEU A 6 -9.52 -31.52 19.40
N ARG A 7 -9.22 -32.60 18.68
CA ARG A 7 -8.34 -32.55 17.50
C ARG A 7 -9.04 -31.82 16.36
N ARG A 8 -10.31 -32.12 16.11
CA ARG A 8 -11.14 -31.45 15.10
C ARG A 8 -11.24 -29.95 15.38
N ARG A 9 -11.57 -29.55 16.61
CA ARG A 9 -11.65 -28.15 17.02
C ARG A 9 -10.34 -27.39 16.81
N ARG A 10 -9.20 -28.00 17.14
CA ARG A 10 -7.87 -27.41 16.87
C ARG A 10 -7.62 -27.21 15.38
N GLN A 11 -8.01 -28.18 14.56
CA GLN A 11 -7.86 -28.10 13.10
C GLN A 11 -8.76 -27.00 12.51
N ASP A 12 -10.02 -26.94 12.93
CA ASP A 12 -10.99 -25.93 12.48
C ASP A 12 -10.52 -24.52 12.86
N GLN A 13 -10.05 -24.32 14.10
CA GLN A 13 -9.47 -23.04 14.55
C GLN A 13 -8.22 -22.65 13.73
N SER A 14 -7.32 -23.59 13.42
CA SER A 14 -6.16 -23.28 12.59
C SER A 14 -6.55 -22.89 11.17
N LEU A 15 -7.61 -23.48 10.61
CA LEU A 15 -8.11 -23.13 9.29
C LEU A 15 -8.74 -21.74 9.30
N GLU A 16 -9.55 -21.44 10.31
CA GLU A 16 -10.16 -20.13 10.51
C GLU A 16 -9.09 -19.04 10.63
N LEU A 17 -8.06 -19.24 11.47
CA LEU A 17 -6.95 -18.29 11.60
C LEU A 17 -6.19 -18.06 10.28
N ARG A 18 -6.00 -19.11 9.47
CA ARG A 18 -5.36 -18.96 8.16
C ARG A 18 -6.23 -18.18 7.18
N LYS A 19 -7.55 -18.42 7.19
CA LYS A 19 -8.50 -17.67 6.36
C LYS A 19 -8.52 -16.19 6.75
N LEU A 20 -8.62 -15.90 8.05
CA LEU A 20 -8.61 -14.53 8.58
C LEU A 20 -7.31 -13.79 8.20
N LYS A 21 -6.14 -14.41 8.38
CA LYS A 21 -4.85 -13.81 7.96
C LYS A 21 -4.79 -13.52 6.46
N LYS A 22 -5.30 -14.44 5.63
CA LYS A 22 -5.35 -14.25 4.18
C LYS A 22 -6.28 -13.11 3.81
N GLU A 23 -7.44 -13.01 4.45
CA GLU A 23 -8.41 -11.94 4.24
C GLU A 23 -7.86 -10.59 4.67
N GLU A 24 -7.23 -10.50 5.85
CA GLU A 24 -6.55 -9.29 6.32
C GLU A 24 -5.44 -8.85 5.34
N GLN A 25 -4.64 -9.79 4.86
CA GLN A 25 -3.61 -9.51 3.86
C GLN A 25 -4.24 -9.03 2.54
N LEU A 26 -5.36 -9.62 2.13
CA LEU A 26 -6.09 -9.23 0.91
C LEU A 26 -6.68 -7.82 1.03
N GLN A 27 -7.27 -7.49 2.19
CA GLN A 27 -7.82 -6.17 2.50
C GLN A 27 -6.74 -5.08 2.50
N LYS A 28 -5.49 -5.43 2.84
CA LYS A 28 -4.34 -4.52 2.86
C LYS A 28 -3.58 -4.44 1.52
N ARG A 29 -4.07 -5.08 0.45
CA ARG A 29 -3.37 -5.05 -0.85
C ARG A 29 -3.37 -3.64 -1.43
N ARG A 30 -2.26 -3.28 -2.06
CA ARG A 30 -2.10 -2.06 -2.84
C ARG A 30 -3.12 -2.01 -3.98
N ASN A 31 -3.56 -0.80 -4.31
CA ASN A 31 -4.34 -0.55 -5.51
C ASN A 31 -3.40 -0.47 -6.73
N LEU A 32 -3.18 -1.63 -7.37
CA LEU A 32 -2.43 -1.75 -8.62
C LEU A 32 -3.36 -2.28 -9.69
N ASP A 33 -3.38 -1.63 -10.84
CA ASP A 33 -3.98 -2.22 -12.03
C ASP A 33 -3.09 -3.38 -12.50
N SER A 34 -3.69 -4.48 -12.92
CA SER A 34 -2.97 -5.70 -13.35
C SER A 34 -1.93 -5.43 -14.45
N VAL A 35 -2.10 -4.36 -15.23
CA VAL A 35 -1.22 -3.92 -16.32
C VAL A 35 0.09 -3.29 -15.83
N ASP A 36 0.10 -2.70 -14.62
CA ASP A 36 1.32 -2.09 -14.04
C ASP A 36 2.28 -3.16 -13.49
N VAL A 37 1.84 -4.41 -13.28
CA VAL A 37 2.67 -5.51 -12.76
C VAL A 37 3.66 -6.03 -13.81
N GLU A 38 3.34 -5.90 -15.11
CA GLU A 38 4.18 -6.37 -16.21
C GLU A 38 5.28 -5.35 -16.60
N ASN A 39 5.23 -4.12 -16.08
CA ASN A 39 6.21 -3.07 -16.34
C ASN A 39 7.24 -2.89 -15.20
N ASP A 40 7.47 -3.93 -14.38
CA ASP A 40 8.36 -3.89 -13.18
C ASP A 40 9.85 -3.63 -13.50
N ASP A 41 10.25 -3.66 -14.78
CA ASP A 41 11.64 -3.47 -15.20
C ASP A 41 12.08 -2.00 -15.34
N THR A 42 11.15 -1.03 -15.29
CA THR A 42 11.54 0.39 -15.27
C THR A 42 11.69 0.87 -13.82
N LYS A 43 12.93 0.83 -13.33
CA LYS A 43 13.42 1.58 -12.17
C LYS A 43 13.35 3.10 -12.44
N GLU A 44 12.20 3.61 -12.84
CA GLU A 44 12.02 5.02 -13.17
C GLU A 44 11.84 5.82 -11.89
N ASN A 45 12.98 6.31 -11.39
CA ASN A 45 13.17 7.52 -10.61
C ASN A 45 12.01 7.84 -9.65
N VAL A 46 12.02 7.19 -8.50
CA VAL A 46 11.37 7.72 -7.30
C VAL A 46 11.89 9.15 -7.13
N CYS A 47 10.99 10.13 -7.22
CA CYS A 47 11.37 11.52 -6.96
C CYS A 47 11.76 11.63 -5.49
N ASP A 48 13.04 11.88 -5.20
CA ASP A 48 13.58 12.01 -3.85
C ASP A 48 13.27 13.36 -3.19
N ASP A 49 12.67 14.33 -3.91
CA ASP A 49 12.26 15.64 -3.40
C ASP A 49 10.89 15.58 -2.70
N PHE A 50 10.80 14.82 -1.61
CA PHE A 50 9.55 14.67 -0.84
C PHE A 50 9.09 16.00 -0.23
N ASP A 51 10.03 16.79 0.30
CA ASP A 51 9.75 18.12 0.89
C ASP A 51 9.13 19.07 -0.13
N GLY A 52 9.69 19.13 -1.34
CA GLY A 52 9.17 19.98 -2.39
C GLY A 52 7.78 19.53 -2.86
N ILE A 53 7.49 18.23 -2.88
CA ILE A 53 6.16 17.72 -3.22
C ILE A 53 5.14 18.17 -2.18
N VAL A 54 5.41 17.97 -0.88
CA VAL A 54 4.48 18.36 0.20
C VAL A 54 4.25 19.88 0.22
N LYS A 55 5.31 20.68 0.03
CA LYS A 55 5.17 22.14 -0.08
C LYS A 55 4.28 22.55 -1.25
N ARG A 56 4.41 21.89 -2.40
CA ARG A 56 3.55 22.16 -3.58
C ARG A 56 2.11 21.70 -3.37
N MET A 57 1.87 20.65 -2.57
CA MET A 57 0.51 20.22 -2.18
C MET A 57 -0.20 21.26 -1.31
N GLN A 58 0.54 22.01 -0.50
CA GLN A 58 0.00 23.08 0.35
C GLN A 58 -0.13 24.43 -0.38
N ASN A 59 0.18 24.49 -1.68
CA ASN A 59 0.08 25.72 -2.46
C ASN A 59 -1.40 26.15 -2.63
N PRO A 60 -1.71 27.45 -2.57
CA PRO A 60 -3.06 27.96 -2.80
C PRO A 60 -3.56 27.75 -4.24
N ASP A 61 -2.65 27.68 -5.22
CA ASP A 61 -2.99 27.42 -6.62
C ASP A 61 -3.43 25.97 -6.82
N ALA A 62 -4.66 25.79 -7.30
CA ALA A 62 -5.25 24.49 -7.54
C ALA A 62 -4.48 23.67 -8.58
N THR A 63 -3.86 24.31 -9.58
CA THR A 63 -3.11 23.61 -10.64
C THR A 63 -1.82 23.00 -10.10
N VAL A 64 -1.06 23.78 -9.33
CA VAL A 64 0.17 23.36 -8.66
C VAL A 64 -0.11 22.26 -7.63
N ARG A 65 -1.17 22.44 -6.83
CA ARG A 65 -1.60 21.43 -5.86
C ARG A 65 -2.01 20.13 -6.53
N PHE A 66 -2.80 20.18 -7.60
CA PHE A 66 -3.24 18.98 -8.32
C PHE A 66 -2.06 18.21 -8.92
N ALA A 67 -1.12 18.92 -9.55
CA ALA A 67 0.09 18.30 -10.09
C ALA A 67 0.92 17.59 -8.99
N ALA A 68 1.06 18.22 -7.83
CA ALA A 68 1.78 17.66 -6.70
C ALA A 68 1.09 16.43 -6.09
N VAL A 69 -0.24 16.47 -5.92
CA VAL A 69 -1.05 15.32 -5.46
C VAL A 69 -0.95 14.17 -6.46
N GLN A 70 -1.01 14.46 -7.76
CA GLN A 70 -0.89 13.45 -8.80
C GLN A 70 0.49 12.78 -8.76
N LEU A 71 1.56 13.55 -8.54
CA LEU A 71 2.91 13.02 -8.39
C LEU A 71 3.04 12.15 -7.14
N CYS A 72 2.55 12.63 -5.98
CA CYS A 72 2.50 11.87 -4.73
C CYS A 72 1.78 10.52 -4.93
N ARG A 73 0.58 10.54 -5.53
CA ARG A 73 -0.20 9.33 -5.83
C ARG A 73 0.58 8.35 -6.70
N LYS A 74 1.23 8.82 -7.77
CA LYS A 74 2.02 7.97 -8.66
C LYS A 74 3.19 7.32 -7.92
N THR A 75 3.90 8.08 -7.09
CA THR A 75 5.01 7.58 -6.27
C THR A 75 4.56 6.49 -5.30
N LEU A 76 3.44 6.68 -4.60
CA LEU A 76 2.90 5.71 -3.64
C LEU A 76 2.29 4.46 -4.30
N SER A 77 1.70 4.60 -5.50
CA SER A 77 1.09 3.46 -6.20
C SER A 77 2.12 2.61 -6.95
N ARG A 78 3.13 3.21 -7.60
CA ARG A 78 4.06 2.47 -8.46
C ARG A 78 5.21 1.82 -7.71
N ALA A 79 5.82 2.52 -6.75
CA ALA A 79 7.02 2.02 -6.07
C ALA A 79 6.75 0.69 -5.34
N ARG A 80 7.63 -0.32 -5.52
CA ARG A 80 7.52 -1.62 -4.84
C ARG A 80 7.49 -1.48 -3.31
N ASN A 81 8.36 -0.62 -2.79
CA ASN A 81 8.38 -0.16 -1.40
C ASN A 81 8.01 1.32 -1.39
N PRO A 82 6.71 1.67 -1.34
CA PRO A 82 6.31 3.06 -1.38
C PRO A 82 6.79 3.80 -0.12
N PRO A 83 7.29 5.05 -0.24
CA PRO A 83 7.81 5.85 0.87
C PRO A 83 6.67 6.44 1.72
N ILE A 84 5.80 5.58 2.27
CA ILE A 84 4.61 5.96 3.03
C ILE A 84 5.00 6.82 4.24
N GLU A 85 6.04 6.41 4.97
CA GLU A 85 6.52 7.10 6.17
C GLU A 85 7.09 8.49 5.86
N GLU A 86 7.75 8.67 4.72
CA GLU A 86 8.31 9.96 4.33
C GLU A 86 7.21 11.00 4.10
N PHE A 87 6.10 10.60 3.46
CA PHE A 87 4.95 11.48 3.25
C PHE A 87 4.15 11.69 4.55
N PHE A 88 3.93 10.63 5.33
CA PHE A 88 3.18 10.72 6.59
C PHE A 88 3.86 11.64 7.61
N SER A 89 5.17 11.48 7.82
CA SER A 89 5.95 12.30 8.76
C SER A 89 5.97 13.79 8.41
N ARG A 90 5.80 14.14 7.13
CA ARG A 90 5.82 15.52 6.61
C ARG A 90 4.45 16.19 6.59
N ASN A 91 3.41 15.52 7.10
CA ASN A 91 2.02 15.99 7.02
C ASN A 91 1.61 16.32 5.57
N ALA A 92 1.95 15.40 4.66
CA ALA A 92 1.47 15.42 3.28
C ALA A 92 -0.05 15.36 3.20
#